data_AF-A0A9D4PP34-F1
#
_entry.id   AF-A0A9D4PP34-F1
#
_cell.length_a   1.000
_cell.length_b   1.000
_cell.length_c   1.000
_cell.angle_alpha   90.00
_cell.angle_beta   90.00
_cell.angle_gamma   90.00
#
_symmetry.space_group_name_H-M   'P 1'
#
loop_
_entity.id
_entity.type
_entity.pdbx_description
1 polymer ?
#
loop_
_entity_poly.entity_id
_entity_poly.type
_entity_poly.pdbx_seq_one_letter_code
_entity_poly.pdbx_strand_id
1 'polypeptide(L)'
;MKSHEARNGSCDQVIMSNSSKNGTITSPNYPNPYPPNTRCNYHFQGEGKERVQIKFTDFDLYMPHEGIKECENVDSVIGFITIKGQRERLDNFCGSQLPNQIMSNEHRMTVIFQSFGSRPPSVKGFRAIYQFVTNFGIPSGRQDPQGGKLYRNSTSAKRGRSCSVSYSCHQQT
;
A
#
# COMPACT_ATOMS: atom_id res chain seq x y z
N MET A 1 -27.88 -4.29 17.56
CA MET A 1 -26.58 -4.96 17.80
C MET A 1 -26.37 -5.98 16.70
N LYS A 2 -25.45 -5.76 15.76
CA LYS A 2 -24.99 -6.82 14.84
C LYS A 2 -23.55 -7.14 15.22
N SER A 3 -23.39 -8.21 15.95
CA SER A 3 -22.12 -8.89 16.20
C SER A 3 -21.62 -9.43 14.86
N HIS A 4 -20.53 -8.88 14.33
CA HIS A 4 -19.75 -9.57 13.32
C HIS A 4 -18.99 -10.69 14.03
N GLU A 5 -19.45 -11.92 13.84
CA GLU A 5 -18.75 -13.12 14.25
C GLU A 5 -17.37 -13.14 13.58
N ALA A 6 -16.34 -13.01 14.41
CA ALA A 6 -14.97 -13.26 14.03
C ALA A 6 -14.88 -14.71 13.54
N ARG A 7 -14.57 -14.90 12.25
CA ARG A 7 -14.08 -16.19 11.77
C ARG A 7 -12.69 -16.40 12.39
N ASN A 8 -12.70 -17.12 13.51
CA ASN A 8 -11.61 -17.75 14.24
C ASN A 8 -10.21 -17.55 13.61
N GLY A 9 -9.40 -16.66 14.18
CA GLY A 9 -7.94 -16.61 13.96
C GLY A 9 -7.43 -15.96 12.67
N SER A 10 -8.28 -15.58 11.71
CA SER A 10 -7.82 -14.87 10.50
C SER A 10 -8.03 -13.35 10.63
N CYS A 11 -6.98 -12.61 10.27
CA CYS A 11 -6.98 -11.15 10.15
C CYS A 11 -7.35 -10.66 8.73
N ASP A 12 -7.79 -11.56 7.84
CA ASP A 12 -8.18 -11.22 6.48
C ASP A 12 -9.40 -10.30 6.45
N GLN A 13 -9.39 -9.31 5.56
CA GLN A 13 -10.48 -8.35 5.40
C GLN A 13 -10.81 -8.15 3.92
N VAL A 14 -12.11 -8.04 3.63
CA VAL A 14 -12.61 -7.57 2.33
C VAL A 14 -13.27 -6.22 2.53
N ILE A 15 -12.73 -5.20 1.86
CA ILE A 15 -13.10 -3.80 2.02
C ILE A 15 -13.71 -3.32 0.71
N MET A 16 -15.01 -3.02 0.73
CA MET A 16 -15.76 -2.59 -0.45
C MET A 16 -16.05 -1.09 -0.38
N SER A 17 -15.86 -0.37 -1.49
CA SER A 17 -16.03 1.09 -1.52
C SER A 17 -17.47 1.55 -1.31
N ASN A 18 -18.46 0.70 -1.63
CA ASN A 18 -19.87 0.96 -1.35
C ASN A 18 -20.23 0.84 0.14
N SER A 19 -19.39 0.18 0.92
CA SER A 19 -19.57 0.01 2.37
C SER A 19 -18.75 1.05 3.14
N SER A 20 -17.53 1.33 2.71
CA SER A 20 -16.65 2.32 3.33
C SER A 20 -15.67 2.91 2.32
N LYS A 21 -15.78 4.22 2.08
CA LYS A 21 -14.90 4.95 1.14
C LYS A 21 -13.50 5.20 1.68
N ASN A 22 -13.30 5.15 3.00
CA ASN A 22 -12.01 5.34 3.62
C ASN A 22 -11.98 4.68 5.00
N GLY A 23 -10.78 4.39 5.49
CA GLY A 23 -10.61 3.79 6.81
C GLY A 23 -9.16 3.52 7.12
N THR A 24 -8.92 2.62 8.07
CA THR A 24 -7.57 2.25 8.53
C THR A 24 -7.43 0.74 8.51
N ILE A 25 -6.26 0.27 8.10
CA ILE A 25 -5.79 -1.11 8.29
C ILE A 25 -4.53 -1.09 9.18
N THR A 26 -4.36 -2.12 9.98
CA THR A 26 -3.21 -2.26 10.89
C THR A 26 -2.68 -3.68 10.86
N SER A 27 -1.44 -3.90 11.28
CA SER A 27 -1.04 -5.24 11.70
C SER A 27 -1.91 -5.71 12.87
N PRO A 28 -2.08 -7.03 13.08
CA PRO A 28 -2.76 -7.54 14.27
C PRO A 28 -2.10 -7.01 15.54
N ASN A 29 -2.90 -6.73 16.55
CA ASN A 29 -2.51 -6.19 17.86
C ASN A 29 -1.90 -4.79 17.89
N TYR A 30 -1.70 -4.12 16.74
CA TYR A 30 -1.13 -2.77 16.70
C TYR A 30 -1.81 -1.82 17.72
N PRO A 31 -1.04 -1.03 18.51
CA PRO A 31 0.40 -0.80 18.42
C PRO A 31 1.28 -1.81 19.18
N ASN A 32 0.70 -2.89 19.71
CA ASN A 32 1.46 -3.98 20.32
C ASN A 32 2.06 -4.91 19.25
N PRO A 33 3.09 -5.69 19.61
CA PRO A 33 3.66 -6.72 18.75
C PRO A 33 2.65 -7.60 18.04
N TYR A 34 2.84 -7.74 16.72
CA TYR A 34 2.07 -8.68 15.92
C TYR A 34 2.50 -10.13 16.21
N PRO A 35 1.60 -11.13 16.08
CA PRO A 35 1.96 -12.53 16.27
C PRO A 35 2.91 -13.02 15.16
N PRO A 36 3.86 -13.92 15.46
CA PRO A 36 4.72 -14.52 14.45
C PRO A 36 3.95 -15.46 13.53
N ASN A 37 4.50 -15.80 12.35
CA ASN A 37 3.87 -16.67 11.35
C ASN A 37 2.46 -16.23 10.93
N THR A 38 2.22 -14.92 10.92
CA THR A 38 0.92 -14.36 10.57
C THR A 38 0.90 -13.90 9.12
N ARG A 39 -0.19 -14.18 8.41
CA ARG A 39 -0.49 -13.63 7.09
C ARG A 39 -1.88 -13.01 7.08
N CYS A 40 -1.96 -11.70 6.82
CA CYS A 40 -3.22 -10.97 6.71
C CYS A 40 -3.37 -10.43 5.29
N ASN A 41 -4.52 -10.69 4.66
CA ASN A 41 -4.87 -10.23 3.34
C ASN A 41 -5.96 -9.15 3.43
N TYR A 42 -5.66 -7.95 2.95
CA TYR A 42 -6.61 -6.85 2.84
C TYR A 42 -7.00 -6.68 1.37
N HIS A 43 -8.20 -7.14 1.02
CA HIS A 43 -8.73 -7.08 -0.34
C HIS A 43 -9.61 -5.84 -0.52
N PHE A 44 -9.16 -4.90 -1.33
CA PHE A 44 -9.90 -3.69 -1.65
C PHE A 44 -10.66 -3.83 -2.96
N GLN A 45 -11.96 -3.51 -2.93
CA GLN A 45 -12.86 -3.59 -4.07
C GLN A 45 -13.61 -2.27 -4.25
N GLY A 46 -13.15 -1.47 -5.20
CA GLY A 46 -13.78 -0.24 -5.65
C GLY A 46 -14.75 -0.48 -6.80
N GLU A 47 -15.48 0.58 -7.17
CA GLU A 47 -16.49 0.58 -8.22
C GLU A 47 -16.14 1.60 -9.31
N GLY A 48 -16.54 1.31 -10.55
CA GLY A 48 -16.38 2.23 -11.68
C GLY A 48 -14.93 2.69 -11.90
N LYS A 49 -14.71 4.01 -11.78
CA LYS A 49 -13.40 4.65 -12.03
C LYS A 49 -12.57 4.84 -10.76
N GLU A 50 -12.95 4.21 -9.65
CA GLU A 50 -12.21 4.35 -8.40
C GLU A 50 -10.84 3.70 -8.47
N ARG A 51 -9.90 4.25 -7.71
CA ARG A 51 -8.62 3.64 -7.36
C ARG A 51 -8.47 3.58 -5.86
N VAL A 52 -7.69 2.61 -5.40
CA VAL A 52 -7.36 2.39 -4.00
C VAL A 52 -6.05 3.11 -3.71
N GLN A 53 -6.06 4.00 -2.73
CA GLN A 53 -4.87 4.68 -2.23
C GLN A 53 -4.57 4.20 -0.82
N ILE A 54 -3.31 3.81 -0.55
CA ILE A 54 -2.85 3.36 0.77
C ILE A 54 -1.71 4.26 1.23
N LYS A 55 -1.90 4.93 2.38
CA LYS A 55 -0.90 5.80 3.01
C LYS A 55 -0.54 5.27 4.40
N PHE A 56 0.71 4.86 4.57
CA PHE A 56 1.25 4.47 5.86
C PHE A 56 1.38 5.70 6.78
N THR A 57 1.02 5.53 8.04
CA THR A 57 1.09 6.56 9.09
C THR A 57 2.00 6.18 10.23
N ASP A 58 2.25 4.88 10.41
CA ASP A 58 3.26 4.33 11.32
C ASP A 58 3.71 2.99 10.73
N PHE A 59 5.00 2.68 10.83
CA PHE A 59 5.61 1.50 10.22
C PHE A 59 6.88 1.10 10.97
N ASP A 60 6.84 -0.09 11.55
CA ASP A 60 7.92 -0.66 12.34
C ASP A 60 7.78 -2.19 12.30
N LEU A 61 8.41 -2.81 11.31
CA LEU A 61 8.46 -4.26 11.13
C LEU A 61 9.84 -4.80 11.48
N TYR A 62 9.85 -6.01 12.03
CA TYR A 62 11.08 -6.68 12.40
C TYR A 62 11.93 -6.99 11.17
N MET A 63 13.21 -6.61 11.25
CA MET A 63 14.21 -6.89 10.24
C MET A 63 15.49 -7.31 10.96
N PRO A 64 15.97 -8.56 10.77
CA PRO A 64 17.05 -9.12 11.59
C PRO A 64 18.41 -8.45 11.35
N HIS A 65 18.65 -7.89 10.17
CA HIS A 65 19.92 -7.24 9.81
C HIS A 65 19.68 -6.01 8.92
N GLU A 66 20.46 -4.96 9.13
CA GLU A 66 20.52 -3.82 8.20
C GLU A 66 21.21 -4.25 6.89
N GLY A 67 20.66 -3.83 5.74
CA GLY A 67 21.22 -4.14 4.42
C GLY A 67 20.48 -5.20 3.61
N ILE A 68 19.37 -5.74 4.11
CA ILE A 68 18.46 -6.59 3.33
C ILE A 68 17.86 -5.74 2.20
N LYS A 69 18.22 -6.07 0.96
CA LYS A 69 17.63 -5.45 -0.23
C LYS A 69 16.28 -6.12 -0.53
N GLU A 70 15.31 -5.32 -0.97
CA GLU A 70 14.03 -5.80 -1.51
C GLU A 70 13.10 -6.56 -0.54
N CYS A 71 13.38 -6.51 0.77
CA CYS A 71 12.52 -7.08 1.81
C CYS A 71 12.22 -8.57 1.59
N GLU A 72 13.22 -9.32 1.14
CA GLU A 72 13.13 -10.76 0.92
C GLU A 72 13.27 -11.54 2.24
N ASN A 73 12.41 -12.54 2.45
CA ASN A 73 12.43 -13.44 3.62
C ASN A 73 12.42 -12.75 4.99
N VAL A 74 11.80 -11.57 5.06
CA VAL A 74 11.60 -10.80 6.30
C VAL A 74 10.15 -10.38 6.44
N ASP A 75 9.77 -9.93 7.64
CA ASP A 75 8.44 -9.41 7.90
C ASP A 75 8.16 -8.21 6.99
N SER A 76 7.04 -8.25 6.28
CA SER A 76 6.79 -7.29 5.23
C SER A 76 5.33 -7.00 4.95
N VAL A 77 5.09 -5.85 4.33
CA VAL A 77 3.81 -5.47 3.72
C VAL A 77 3.99 -5.36 2.21
N ILE A 78 3.20 -6.10 1.45
CA ILE A 78 3.31 -6.24 0.00
C ILE A 78 2.03 -5.72 -0.66
N GLY A 79 2.16 -4.78 -1.60
CA GLY A 79 1.07 -4.33 -2.45
C GLY A 79 0.97 -5.14 -3.74
N PHE A 80 -0.23 -5.58 -4.10
CA PHE A 80 -0.53 -6.25 -5.35
C PHE A 80 -1.66 -5.56 -6.11
N ILE A 81 -1.51 -5.49 -7.42
CA ILE A 81 -2.48 -4.95 -8.37
C ILE A 81 -2.71 -5.93 -9.51
N THR A 82 -3.66 -5.64 -10.39
CA THR A 82 -3.92 -6.45 -11.58
C THR A 82 -3.59 -5.64 -12.82
N ILE A 83 -2.66 -6.12 -13.65
CA ILE A 83 -2.32 -5.51 -14.94
C ILE A 83 -2.64 -6.53 -16.03
N LYS A 84 -3.51 -6.17 -16.97
CA LYS A 84 -3.93 -7.05 -18.09
C LYS A 84 -4.42 -8.44 -17.61
N GLY A 85 -5.14 -8.47 -16.50
CA GLY A 85 -5.66 -9.71 -15.90
C GLY A 85 -4.63 -10.53 -15.11
N GLN A 86 -3.35 -10.12 -15.08
CA GLN A 86 -2.30 -10.77 -14.30
C GLN A 86 -2.06 -10.04 -12.98
N ARG A 87 -1.78 -10.80 -11.92
CA ARG A 87 -1.46 -10.24 -10.61
C ARG A 87 0.00 -9.80 -10.59
N GLU A 88 0.21 -8.50 -10.38
CA GLU A 88 1.54 -7.88 -10.35
C GLU A 88 1.86 -7.35 -8.95
N ARG A 89 3.12 -7.50 -8.52
CA ARG A 89 3.63 -6.91 -7.28
C ARG A 89 3.93 -5.44 -7.54
N LEU A 90 3.28 -4.55 -6.79
CA LEU A 90 3.51 -3.12 -6.88
C LEU A 90 4.79 -2.73 -6.13
N ASP A 91 4.87 -3.11 -4.85
CA ASP A 91 6.01 -2.80 -3.98
C ASP A 91 6.02 -3.72 -2.75
N ASN A 92 7.15 -3.78 -2.04
CA ASN A 92 7.36 -4.58 -0.83
C ASN A 92 8.10 -3.75 0.24
N PHE A 93 7.53 -3.66 1.44
CA PHE A 93 8.04 -2.80 2.51
C PHE A 93 8.38 -3.60 3.77
N CYS A 94 9.49 -3.28 4.41
CA CYS A 94 9.98 -3.91 5.64
C CYS A 94 10.84 -2.93 6.47
N GLY A 95 11.21 -3.33 7.68
CA GLY A 95 11.97 -2.48 8.60
C GLY A 95 11.13 -1.34 9.20
N SER A 96 11.80 -0.27 9.61
CA SER A 96 11.20 0.85 10.34
C SER A 96 11.12 2.16 9.54
N GLN A 97 11.58 2.15 8.28
CA GLN A 97 11.43 3.32 7.41
C GLN A 97 9.97 3.45 6.97
N LEU A 98 9.38 4.63 7.20
CA LEU A 98 8.00 4.90 6.77
C LEU A 98 7.88 4.81 5.23
N PRO A 99 7.04 3.91 4.68
CA PRO A 99 6.94 3.72 3.24
C PRO A 99 6.28 4.88 2.51
N ASN A 100 6.56 4.99 1.21
CA ASN A 100 5.83 5.88 0.32
C ASN A 100 4.37 5.42 0.18
N GLN A 101 3.49 6.38 -0.13
CA GLN A 101 2.12 6.08 -0.47
C GLN A 101 2.06 5.29 -1.78
N ILE A 102 1.18 4.28 -1.83
CA ILE A 102 0.92 3.49 -3.03
C ILE A 102 -0.51 3.67 -3.51
N MET A 103 -0.73 3.44 -4.81
CA MET A 103 -2.03 3.56 -5.45
C MET A 103 -2.21 2.44 -6.48
N SER A 104 -3.41 1.89 -6.56
CA SER A 104 -3.76 0.90 -7.57
C SER A 104 -3.88 1.52 -8.96
N ASN A 105 -3.71 0.71 -10.00
CA ASN A 105 -3.95 1.11 -11.39
C ASN A 105 -5.44 1.11 -11.77
N GLU A 106 -6.22 0.22 -11.14
CA GLU A 106 -7.66 0.03 -11.34
C GLU A 106 -8.41 0.03 -10.00
N HIS A 107 -9.68 -0.36 -10.01
CA HIS A 107 -10.57 -0.43 -8.83
C HIS A 107 -10.24 -1.54 -7.81
N ARG A 108 -9.20 -2.35 -8.02
CA ARG A 108 -8.88 -3.48 -7.13
C ARG A 108 -7.42 -3.43 -6.70
N MET A 109 -7.20 -3.80 -5.44
CA MET A 109 -5.87 -3.90 -4.84
C MET A 109 -5.89 -4.95 -3.75
N THR A 110 -4.79 -5.66 -3.55
CA THR A 110 -4.57 -6.49 -2.37
C THR A 110 -3.33 -6.02 -1.64
N VAL A 111 -3.44 -5.79 -0.34
CA VAL A 111 -2.28 -5.58 0.54
C VAL A 111 -2.12 -6.82 1.40
N ILE A 112 -0.91 -7.37 1.46
CA ILE A 112 -0.60 -8.54 2.27
C ILE A 112 0.41 -8.14 3.33
N PHE A 113 0.06 -8.34 4.59
CA PHE A 113 1.03 -8.37 5.68
C PHE A 113 1.47 -9.81 5.93
N GLN A 114 2.78 -10.04 6.04
CA GLN A 114 3.34 -11.32 6.41
C GLN A 114 4.42 -11.15 7.46
N SER A 115 4.43 -12.05 8.45
CA SER A 115 5.44 -12.15 9.49
C SER A 115 5.94 -13.58 9.60
N PHE A 116 7.18 -13.74 10.03
CA PHE A 116 7.88 -15.00 10.16
C PHE A 116 8.41 -15.18 11.59
N GLY A 117 9.05 -16.33 11.85
CA GLY A 117 9.70 -16.62 13.13
C GLY A 117 8.80 -17.36 14.11
N SER A 118 9.29 -17.60 15.33
CA SER A 118 8.59 -18.41 16.34
C SER A 118 8.10 -17.61 17.54
N ARG A 119 8.47 -16.32 17.64
CA ARG A 119 8.14 -15.43 18.77
C ARG A 119 7.72 -14.05 18.25
N PRO A 120 6.78 -13.36 18.93
CA PRO A 120 6.44 -11.98 18.58
C PRO A 120 7.68 -11.08 18.64
N PRO A 121 7.93 -10.24 17.63
CA PRO A 121 9.05 -9.31 17.67
C PRO A 121 8.73 -8.10 18.57
N SER A 122 9.76 -7.45 19.11
CA SER A 122 9.59 -6.26 19.95
C SER A 122 9.44 -4.97 19.13
N VAL A 123 8.50 -4.95 18.19
CA VAL A 123 8.19 -3.82 17.29
C VAL A 123 6.68 -3.56 17.25
N LYS A 124 6.26 -2.38 16.79
CA LYS A 124 4.85 -1.97 16.83
C LYS A 124 4.00 -2.57 15.72
N GLY A 125 4.59 -2.90 14.57
CA GLY A 125 3.86 -3.25 13.35
C GLY A 125 3.55 -2.04 12.46
N PHE A 126 2.41 -2.04 11.79
CA PHE A 126 2.04 -0.94 10.88
C PHE A 126 0.62 -0.41 11.11
N ARG A 127 0.42 0.85 10.72
CA ARG A 127 -0.89 1.48 10.57
C ARG A 127 -0.94 2.27 9.27
N ALA A 128 -1.92 1.98 8.41
CA ALA A 128 -2.13 2.67 7.16
C ALA A 128 -3.59 3.12 6.98
N ILE A 129 -3.78 4.27 6.34
CA ILE A 129 -5.08 4.80 5.94
C ILE A 129 -5.34 4.39 4.50
N TYR A 130 -6.53 3.86 4.22
CA TYR A 130 -6.99 3.58 2.85
C TYR A 130 -8.06 4.57 2.43
N GLN A 131 -8.12 4.87 1.12
CA GLN A 131 -9.17 5.66 0.50
C GLN A 131 -9.48 5.13 -0.90
N PHE A 132 -10.77 5.11 -1.26
CA PHE A 132 -11.23 4.96 -2.63
C PHE A 132 -11.39 6.34 -3.24
N VAL A 133 -10.63 6.63 -4.30
CA VAL A 133 -10.54 7.96 -4.91
C VAL A 133 -10.87 7.91 -6.40
N THR A 134 -11.56 8.92 -6.91
CA THR A 134 -11.82 9.13 -8.34
C THR A 134 -11.09 10.35 -8.90
N ASN A 135 -10.74 11.31 -8.04
CA ASN A 135 -9.92 12.46 -8.38
C ASN A 135 -8.47 12.19 -7.97
N PHE A 136 -7.63 11.83 -8.95
CA PHE A 136 -6.24 11.46 -8.73
C PHE A 136 -5.30 12.66 -8.51
N GLY A 137 -5.85 13.86 -8.28
CA GLY A 137 -5.03 15.08 -8.10
C GLY A 137 -4.33 15.54 -9.38
N ILE A 138 -4.83 15.16 -10.55
CA ILE A 138 -4.37 15.67 -11.86
C ILE A 138 -5.46 16.61 -12.40
N PRO A 139 -5.42 17.92 -12.09
CA PRO A 139 -6.41 18.86 -12.60
C PRO A 139 -6.29 19.11 -14.11
N SER A 140 -5.14 18.81 -14.72
CA SER A 140 -4.92 18.96 -16.17
C SER A 140 -3.59 18.30 -16.57
N GLY A 141 -3.65 17.05 -17.03
CA GLY A 141 -2.53 16.40 -17.70
C GLY A 141 -2.96 16.05 -19.12
N ARG A 142 -2.29 16.61 -20.13
CA ARG A 142 -2.40 16.06 -21.50
C ARG A 142 -1.65 14.72 -21.52
N GLN A 143 -2.34 13.65 -21.91
CA GLN A 143 -1.65 12.43 -22.35
C GLN A 143 -0.90 12.79 -23.63
N ASP A 144 0.42 12.64 -23.60
CA ASP A 144 1.23 12.62 -24.81
C ASP A 144 0.84 11.36 -25.62
N PRO A 145 0.45 11.49 -26.90
CA PRO A 145 0.15 10.35 -27.77
C PRO A 145 1.30 9.33 -27.90
N GLN A 146 2.53 9.69 -27.51
CA GLN A 146 3.72 8.85 -27.70
C GLN A 146 4.25 8.15 -26.45
N GLY A 147 3.58 8.30 -25.29
CA GLY A 147 3.84 7.48 -24.12
C GLY A 147 5.18 7.74 -23.42
N GLY A 148 5.10 7.97 -22.10
CA GLY A 148 6.25 7.84 -21.21
C GLY A 148 7.03 9.12 -20.92
N LYS A 149 6.36 10.18 -20.49
CA LYS A 149 6.79 11.10 -19.41
C LYS A 149 5.81 12.27 -19.29
N LEU A 150 5.28 12.49 -18.08
CA LEU A 150 4.55 13.71 -17.76
C LEU A 150 5.54 14.75 -17.24
N TYR A 151 5.84 15.78 -18.03
CA TYR A 151 6.60 16.93 -17.56
C TYR A 151 5.67 18.02 -17.05
N ARG A 152 5.95 18.53 -15.85
CA ARG A 152 5.23 19.65 -15.24
C ARG A 152 5.84 20.95 -15.77
N ASN A 153 5.11 21.69 -16.59
CA ASN A 153 5.48 23.08 -16.89
C ASN A 153 5.14 23.95 -15.70
N SER A 154 6.15 24.26 -14.87
CA SER A 154 6.03 25.27 -13.82
C SER A 154 6.51 26.62 -14.35
N THR A 155 5.59 27.45 -14.85
CA THR A 155 5.81 28.89 -14.98
C THR A 155 5.70 29.54 -13.60
N SER A 156 6.76 29.37 -12.79
CA SER A 156 7.17 30.34 -11.77
C SER A 156 8.46 29.87 -11.13
N ALA A 157 9.54 30.59 -11.45
CA ALA A 157 10.79 30.53 -10.72
C ALA A 157 10.58 31.04 -9.28
N LYS A 158 10.84 30.19 -8.28
CA LYS A 158 11.33 30.62 -6.95
C LYS A 158 12.04 29.43 -6.28
N ARG A 159 13.25 29.71 -5.78
CA ARG A 159 14.23 28.77 -5.24
C ARG A 159 13.67 27.97 -4.06
N GLY A 160 13.98 26.68 -4.01
CA GLY A 160 14.01 25.87 -2.79
C GLY A 160 12.96 24.76 -2.67
N ARG A 161 13.45 23.51 -2.68
CA ARG A 161 12.77 22.21 -2.40
C ARG A 161 11.96 21.61 -3.54
N SER A 162 12.62 20.69 -4.26
CA SER A 162 12.00 19.72 -5.16
C SER A 162 11.23 18.68 -4.34
N CYS A 163 9.92 18.57 -4.55
CA CYS A 163 9.15 17.39 -4.14
C CYS A 163 9.00 16.50 -5.37
N SER A 164 9.87 15.50 -5.51
CA SER A 164 9.75 14.42 -6.48
C SER A 164 8.68 13.45 -6.02
N VAL A 165 7.51 13.47 -6.65
CA VAL A 165 6.59 12.31 -6.63
C VAL A 165 7.09 11.37 -7.72
N SER A 166 7.89 10.38 -7.34
CA SER A 166 8.39 9.37 -8.27
C SER A 166 7.26 8.44 -8.68
N TYR A 167 6.79 8.55 -9.92
CA TYR A 167 6.06 7.47 -10.57
C TYR A 167 7.05 6.67 -11.41
N SER A 168 7.38 5.45 -11.00
CA SER A 168 8.11 4.53 -11.87
C SER A 168 7.13 3.94 -12.86
N CYS A 169 7.14 4.44 -14.10
CA CYS A 169 6.39 3.88 -15.20
C CYS A 169 7.35 3.00 -16.00
N HIS A 170 7.34 1.68 -15.77
CA HIS A 170 8.08 0.75 -16.62
C HIS A 170 7.40 0.70 -17.99
N GLN A 171 8.05 1.28 -19.00
CA GLN A 171 7.82 0.94 -20.40
C GLN A 171 8.65 -0.31 -20.71
N GLN A 172 8.01 -1.34 -21.23
CA GLN A 172 8.72 -2.45 -21.86
C GLN A 172 8.34 -2.51 -23.33
N THR A 173 9.40 -2.62 -24.14
CA THR A 173 9.51 -2.71 -25.59
C THR A 173 8.71 -3.83 -26.20
#